data_AF-A0A933RDC5-F1
#
_entry.id   AF-A0A933RDC5-F1
#
_cell.length_a   1.000
_cell.length_b   1.000
_cell.length_c   1.000
_cell.angle_alpha   90.00
_cell.angle_beta   90.00
_cell.angle_gamma   90.00
#
_symmetry.space_group_name_H-M   'P 1'
#
loop_
_entity.id
_entity.type
_entity.pdbx_description
1 polymer ?
#
loop_
_entity_poly.entity_id
_entity_poly.type
_entity_poly.pdbx_seq_one_letter_code
_entity_poly.pdbx_strand_id
1 'polypeptide(L)'
;MVCAAALVSCADGEAAERVAGAVDVVDDTALAATDPGVVQQVSGVACQADRATLEVAIEAYVALYGDAPVDEQQLVDAGLLRDVVPGWDLGANGAVVPAAACG
;
A
#
# COMPACT_ATOMS: atom_id res chain seq x y z
N MET A 1 -7.29 -33.57 -14.10
CA MET A 1 -8.24 -34.26 -13.21
C MET A 1 -7.41 -34.93 -12.14
N VAL A 2 -7.30 -34.43 -10.91
CA VAL A 2 -8.32 -34.02 -9.93
C VAL A 2 -7.89 -32.75 -9.17
N CYS A 3 -8.88 -32.01 -8.64
CA CYS A 3 -8.87 -30.78 -7.83
C CYS A 3 -7.75 -30.68 -6.77
N ALA A 4 -7.06 -29.55 -6.58
CA ALA A 4 -7.55 -28.27 -6.02
C ALA A 4 -8.18 -28.45 -4.63
N ALA A 5 -7.34 -28.79 -3.65
CA ALA A 5 -7.68 -28.81 -2.23
C ALA A 5 -6.66 -27.95 -1.47
N ALA A 6 -7.01 -26.70 -1.21
CA ALA A 6 -6.43 -25.91 -0.12
C ALA A 6 -7.49 -24.93 0.40
N LEU A 7 -8.64 -25.49 0.81
CA LEU A 7 -9.59 -24.86 1.72
C LEU A 7 -9.56 -25.68 3.02
N VAL A 8 -8.69 -25.32 3.96
CA VAL A 8 -8.66 -25.70 5.40
C VAL A 8 -7.83 -24.59 6.07
N SER A 9 -8.44 -23.57 6.68
CA SER A 9 -9.02 -23.54 8.04
C SER A 9 -7.98 -23.31 9.13
N CYS A 10 -7.91 -22.07 9.63
CA CYS A 10 -7.80 -21.67 11.05
C CYS A 10 -7.13 -22.64 12.05
N ALA A 11 -5.89 -23.05 11.81
CA ALA A 11 -4.92 -23.63 12.75
C ALA A 11 -3.54 -23.28 12.16
N ASP A 12 -2.56 -22.65 12.79
CA ASP A 12 -2.17 -22.55 14.19
C ASP A 12 -1.50 -21.17 14.42
N GLY A 13 -1.50 -20.68 15.65
CA GLY A 13 -0.87 -19.42 16.06
C GLY A 13 0.66 -19.33 15.86
N GLU A 14 1.30 -20.29 15.21
CA GLU A 14 2.75 -20.34 14.97
C GLU A 14 3.17 -19.67 13.63
N ALA A 15 2.23 -19.32 12.76
CA ALA A 15 2.54 -18.60 11.52
C ALA A 15 2.76 -17.08 11.72
N ALA A 16 2.23 -16.51 12.81
CA ALA A 16 2.41 -15.10 13.14
C ALA A 16 3.85 -14.79 13.62
N GLU A 17 4.51 -15.74 14.28
CA GLU A 17 5.86 -15.53 14.85
C GLU A 17 6.96 -15.53 13.77
N ARG A 18 6.72 -16.12 12.60
CA ARG A 18 7.66 -16.02 11.47
C ARG A 18 7.73 -14.64 10.84
N VAL A 19 6.69 -13.82 11.00
CA VAL A 19 6.69 -12.44 10.50
C VAL A 19 7.33 -11.50 11.52
N ALA A 20 7.18 -11.78 12.82
CA ALA A 20 7.80 -10.98 13.88
C ALA A 20 9.34 -11.05 13.85
N GLY A 21 9.92 -12.20 13.49
CA GLY A 21 11.38 -12.35 13.39
C GLY A 21 12.05 -11.61 12.23
N ALA A 22 11.28 -11.08 11.27
CA ALA A 22 11.81 -10.28 10.17
C ALA A 22 11.97 -8.79 10.52
N VAL A 23 11.42 -8.34 11.66
CA VAL A 23 11.44 -6.92 12.08
C VAL A 23 12.63 -6.61 13.01
N ASP A 24 13.38 -7.61 13.47
CA ASP A 24 14.45 -7.46 14.48
C ASP A 24 15.80 -6.91 13.94
N VAL A 25 15.88 -6.62 12.63
CA VAL A 25 17.07 -6.03 11.98
C VAL A 25 16.75 -4.70 11.32
N VAL A 26 16.14 -3.78 12.07
CA VAL A 26 16.33 -2.35 11.83
C VAL A 26 17.21 -1.84 12.96
N ASP A 27 18.52 -1.88 12.74
CA ASP A 27 19.48 -1.24 13.62
C ASP A 27 19.22 0.27 13.58
N ASP A 28 18.85 0.87 14.72
CA ASP A 28 18.49 2.29 14.86
C ASP A 28 19.62 3.23 14.38
N THR A 29 20.85 2.71 14.34
CA THR A 29 22.05 3.40 13.83
C THR A 29 22.13 3.43 12.29
N ALA A 30 21.39 2.58 11.57
CA ALA A 30 21.32 2.60 10.10
C ALA A 30 20.42 3.72 9.55
N LEU A 31 19.41 4.16 10.31
CA LEU A 31 18.57 5.30 9.92
C LEU A 31 19.34 6.64 9.96
N ALA A 32 20.45 6.70 10.71
CA ALA A 32 21.27 7.90 10.86
C ALA A 32 22.24 8.14 9.67
N ALA A 33 22.43 7.15 8.81
CA ALA A 33 23.20 7.27 7.59
C ALA A 33 22.26 7.39 6.39
N THR A 34 21.72 8.59 6.17
CA THR A 34 20.99 8.92 4.93
C THR A 34 21.99 9.01 3.78
N ASP A 35 22.45 7.86 3.30
CA ASP A 35 23.13 7.80 2.01
C ASP A 35 22.16 8.33 0.93
N PRO A 36 22.54 9.36 0.17
CA PRO A 36 21.67 9.97 -0.82
C PRO A 36 21.26 8.99 -1.93
N GLY A 37 22.01 7.91 -2.18
CA GLY A 37 21.61 6.86 -3.10
C GLY A 37 20.50 5.99 -2.52
N VAL A 38 20.59 5.63 -1.24
CA VAL A 38 19.58 4.81 -0.55
C VAL A 38 18.26 5.58 -0.38
N VAL A 39 18.29 6.86 0.00
CA VAL A 39 17.04 7.65 0.11
C VAL A 39 16.32 7.76 -1.24
N GLN A 40 17.04 7.95 -2.34
CA GLN A 40 16.42 8.02 -3.67
C GLN A 40 15.83 6.67 -4.10
N GLN A 41 16.48 5.55 -3.76
CA GLN A 41 15.93 4.22 -4.01
C GLN A 41 14.67 3.95 -3.17
N VAL A 42 14.70 4.29 -1.89
CA VAL A 42 13.56 4.10 -0.98
C VAL A 42 12.39 5.00 -1.38
N SER A 43 12.64 6.25 -1.77
CA SER A 43 11.61 7.16 -2.28
C SER A 43 10.98 6.64 -3.58
N GLY A 44 11.76 6.07 -4.50
CA GLY A 44 11.23 5.45 -5.72
C GLY A 44 10.35 4.23 -5.43
N VAL A 45 10.75 3.39 -4.47
CA VAL A 45 9.96 2.21 -4.05
C VAL A 45 8.68 2.63 -3.33
N ALA A 46 8.77 3.61 -2.41
CA ALA A 46 7.61 4.14 -1.70
C ALA A 46 6.58 4.70 -2.69
N CYS A 47 7.02 5.48 -3.67
CA CYS A 47 6.15 6.00 -4.72
C CYS A 47 5.40 4.90 -5.49
N GLN A 48 6.05 3.77 -5.83
CA GLN A 48 5.36 2.66 -6.49
C GLN A 48 4.37 1.93 -5.56
N ALA A 49 4.73 1.76 -4.29
CA ALA A 49 3.87 1.13 -3.30
C ALA A 49 2.62 1.98 -2.99
N ASP A 50 2.80 3.30 -2.93
CA ASP A 50 1.75 4.27 -2.76
C ASP A 50 0.73 4.21 -3.90
N ARG A 51 1.21 4.11 -5.15
CA ARG A 51 0.35 3.92 -6.32
C ARG A 51 -0.50 2.66 -6.21
N ALA A 52 0.12 1.53 -5.88
CA ALA A 52 -0.58 0.25 -5.76
C ALA A 52 -1.61 0.28 -4.62
N THR A 53 -1.30 0.98 -3.53
CA THR A 53 -2.24 1.21 -2.42
C THR A 53 -3.45 2.02 -2.88
N LEU A 54 -3.22 3.07 -3.67
CA LEU A 54 -4.31 3.88 -4.25
C LEU A 54 -5.20 3.05 -5.18
N GLU A 55 -4.60 2.26 -6.07
CA GLU A 55 -5.32 1.38 -7.01
C GLU A 55 -6.22 0.39 -6.26
N VAL A 56 -5.72 -0.26 -5.21
CA VAL A 56 -6.50 -1.19 -4.39
C VAL A 56 -7.63 -0.48 -3.62
N ALA A 57 -7.36 0.72 -3.10
CA ALA A 57 -8.37 1.51 -2.40
C ALA A 57 -9.53 1.93 -3.33
N ILE A 58 -9.22 2.28 -4.58
CA ILE A 58 -10.22 2.58 -5.62
C ILE A 58 -11.08 1.36 -5.92
N GLU A 59 -10.46 0.19 -6.13
CA GLU A 59 -11.21 -1.05 -6.37
C GLU A 59 -12.13 -1.40 -5.20
N ALA A 60 -11.66 -1.23 -3.96
CA ALA A 60 -12.47 -1.42 -2.77
C ALA A 60 -13.63 -0.40 -2.69
N TYR A 61 -13.39 0.87 -3.04
CA TYR A 61 -14.43 1.89 -3.05
C TYR A 61 -15.51 1.57 -4.09
N VAL A 62 -15.13 1.20 -5.31
CA VAL A 62 -16.07 0.78 -6.35
C VAL A 62 -16.89 -0.43 -5.91
N ALA A 63 -16.27 -1.40 -5.23
CA ALA A 63 -16.97 -2.57 -4.73
C ALA A 63 -18.00 -2.24 -3.63
N LEU A 64 -17.74 -1.22 -2.81
CA LEU A 64 -18.62 -0.81 -1.71
C LEU A 64 -19.71 0.17 -2.12
N TYR A 65 -19.40 1.12 -3.00
CA TYR A 65 -20.26 2.25 -3.35
C TYR A 65 -20.80 2.21 -4.78
N GLY A 66 -20.25 1.35 -5.64
CA GLY A 66 -20.71 1.13 -7.01
C GLY A 66 -20.22 2.13 -8.05
N ASP A 67 -19.49 3.17 -7.64
CA ASP A 67 -18.86 4.16 -8.53
C ASP A 67 -17.43 4.46 -8.07
N ALA A 68 -16.63 5.08 -8.93
CA ALA A 68 -15.26 5.46 -8.60
C ALA A 68 -15.25 6.66 -7.64
N PRO A 69 -14.25 6.76 -6.74
CA PRO A 69 -14.05 7.98 -5.98
C PRO A 69 -13.72 9.13 -6.96
N VAL A 70 -14.16 10.35 -6.64
CA VAL A 70 -13.83 11.55 -7.44
C VAL A 70 -12.60 12.29 -6.93
N ASP A 71 -12.13 11.93 -5.73
CA ASP A 71 -10.96 12.48 -5.04
C ASP A 71 -10.48 11.50 -3.94
N GLU A 72 -9.25 11.67 -3.46
CA GLU A 72 -8.66 10.84 -2.41
C GLU A 72 -9.31 11.04 -1.04
N GLN A 73 -9.94 12.19 -0.79
CA GLN A 73 -10.57 12.47 0.50
C GLN A 73 -11.75 11.52 0.74
N GLN A 74 -12.45 11.10 -0.31
CA GLN A 74 -13.47 10.04 -0.21
C GLN A 74 -12.90 8.69 0.20
N LEU A 75 -11.69 8.34 -0.25
CA LEU A 75 -11.01 7.11 0.17
C LEU A 75 -10.61 7.18 1.66
N VAL A 76 -10.19 8.36 2.12
CA VAL A 76 -9.88 8.61 3.54
C VAL A 76 -11.14 8.55 4.41
N ASP A 77 -12.22 9.21 4.00
CA ASP A 77 -13.49 9.23 4.74
C ASP A 77 -14.14 7.83 4.81
N ALA A 78 -14.02 7.05 3.72
CA ALA A 78 -14.43 5.65 3.68
C ALA A 78 -13.51 4.71 4.51
N GLY A 79 -12.39 5.23 5.05
CA GLY A 79 -11.43 4.44 5.83
C GLY A 79 -10.62 3.44 5.01
N LEU A 80 -10.62 3.57 3.67
CA LEU A 80 -9.84 2.74 2.75
C LEU A 80 -8.39 3.24 2.64
N LEU A 81 -8.17 4.50 3.00
CA LEU A 81 -6.87 5.15 3.04
C LEU A 81 -6.68 5.81 4.42
N ARG A 82 -5.45 5.83 4.94
CA ARG A 82 -5.17 6.50 6.23
C ARG A 82 -5.08 8.01 6.10
N ASP A 83 -4.47 8.48 5.02
CA ASP A 83 -4.27 9.89 4.68
C ASP A 83 -4.03 10.00 3.16
N VAL A 84 -4.03 11.21 2.62
CA VAL A 84 -3.83 11.49 1.19
C VAL A 84 -2.40 11.13 0.77
N VAL A 85 -2.22 10.61 -0.44
CA VAL A 85 -0.91 10.19 -0.93
C VAL A 85 -0.25 11.35 -1.67
N PRO A 86 0.79 12.02 -1.14
CA PRO A 86 1.34 13.23 -1.77
C PRO A 86 2.02 12.98 -3.13
N GLY A 87 2.37 11.73 -3.44
CA GLY A 87 3.03 11.31 -4.69
C GLY A 87 2.07 11.04 -5.85
N TRP A 88 0.78 10.86 -5.58
CA TRP A 88 -0.22 10.52 -6.57
C TRP A 88 -1.44 11.41 -6.39
N ASP A 89 -2.23 11.53 -7.43
CA ASP A 89 -3.49 12.27 -7.37
C ASP A 89 -4.56 11.44 -8.07
N LEU A 90 -5.81 11.65 -7.67
CA LEU A 90 -6.95 10.95 -8.19
C LEU A 90 -7.80 11.86 -9.06
N GLY A 91 -7.84 11.55 -10.37
CA GLY A 91 -8.75 12.20 -11.30
C GLY A 91 -10.21 11.85 -11.00
N ALA A 92 -11.13 12.72 -11.42
CA ALA A 92 -12.58 12.60 -11.18
C ALA A 92 -13.26 11.32 -11.71
N ASN A 93 -12.53 10.48 -12.45
CA ASN A 93 -12.96 9.18 -12.95
C ASN A 93 -12.24 8.00 -12.29
N GLY A 94 -11.57 8.20 -11.16
CA GLY A 94 -10.73 7.21 -10.49
C GLY A 94 -9.40 6.95 -11.19
N ALA A 95 -8.96 7.82 -12.12
CA ALA A 95 -7.66 7.67 -12.77
C ALA A 95 -6.54 8.13 -11.85
N VAL A 96 -5.58 7.25 -11.58
CA VAL A 96 -4.38 7.59 -10.80
C VAL A 96 -3.38 8.32 -11.69
N VAL A 97 -3.03 9.55 -11.33
CA VAL A 97 -2.07 10.39 -12.05
C VAL A 97 -0.88 10.76 -11.16
N PRO A 98 0.35 10.86 -11.70
CA PRO A 98 1.49 11.24 -10.88
C PRO A 98 1.36 12.69 -10.41
N ALA A 99 1.53 12.89 -9.10
CA ALA A 99 1.70 14.22 -8.51
C ALA A 99 3.19 14.60 -8.49
N ALA A 100 3.49 15.89 -8.29
CA ALA A 100 4.84 16.45 -8.41
C ALA A 100 5.89 15.82 -7.46
N ALA A 101 5.47 15.06 -6.45
CA ALA A 101 6.37 14.41 -5.50
C ALA A 101 6.92 13.04 -5.98
N CYS A 102 6.40 12.49 -7.09
CA CYS A 102 6.78 11.18 -7.64
C CYS A 102 7.56 11.27 -8.98
N GLY A 103 8.28 12.37 -9.22
CA GLY A 103 9.03 12.64 -10.45
C GLY A 103 10.42 13.20 -10.22
#